data_AF-A0A564Y2Z0-F1
#
_entry.id   AF-A0A564Y2Z0-F1
#
_cell.length_a   1.000
_cell.length_b   1.000
_cell.length_c   1.000
_cell.angle_alpha   90.00
_cell.angle_beta   90.00
_cell.angle_gamma   90.00
#
_symmetry.space_group_name_H-M   'P 1'
#
loop_
_entity.id
_entity.type
_entity.pdbx_description
1 polymer ?
#
loop_
_entity_poly.entity_id
_entity_poly.type
_entity_poly.pdbx_seq_one_letter_code
_entity_poly.pdbx_strand_id
1 'polypeptide(L)'
;MRIFLRKIDYVELQKDWFSFHRPIKRCLSVYFARRRSSKERNTITENPPHYGSIETGEPERAPLKGANRPILYNCRLNYTLLDGGSRPLFDEYLEMLIQYGFITMFVPAFPIAPLFALFNNMFELRTDAKKFLRLMRRPIIKREKGIGIWYGILSVVSSLAIRTNACLIAFTSEFLERMNYVFYYSPNRNLDGYVDFSLSYMNVSRFTLNAKDEALLGNSTYCRYRDFREPPTAADPYAYTPVYWHNLAVKFAFVFIFENVAIALCALIAKCIPDMPESLIIISRHEARVINELLLQSELSDSKEEKTEGPPTQQPPIGFACVDEIKPREHSYVGIGFLQSE
;
A
#
# COMPACT_ATOMS: atom_id res chain seq x y z
N MET A 1 -26.58 3.09 -6.09
CA MET A 1 -26.55 3.85 -4.81
C MET A 1 -27.41 3.25 -3.67
N ARG A 2 -28.28 2.25 -3.92
CA ARG A 2 -28.98 1.48 -2.86
C ARG A 2 -28.18 0.29 -2.28
N ILE A 3 -26.98 0.04 -2.81
CA ILE A 3 -26.10 -1.09 -2.39
C ILE A 3 -25.19 -0.69 -1.22
N PHE A 4 -24.97 0.62 -0.98
CA PHE A 4 -24.06 1.12 0.05
C PHE A 4 -24.69 1.35 1.44
N LEU A 5 -26.01 1.11 1.60
CA LEU A 5 -26.77 1.42 2.82
C LEU A 5 -27.38 0.19 3.52
N ARG A 6 -26.96 -1.03 3.19
CA ARG A 6 -27.09 -2.11 4.17
C ARG A 6 -26.03 -1.87 5.23
N LYS A 7 -26.41 -1.97 6.51
CA LYS A 7 -25.48 -2.08 7.64
C LYS A 7 -24.28 -2.89 7.15
N ILE A 8 -23.11 -2.28 7.16
CA ILE A 8 -21.86 -2.99 6.94
C ILE A 8 -21.88 -4.15 7.95
N ASP A 9 -22.09 -5.37 7.47
CA ASP A 9 -22.04 -6.55 8.31
C ASP A 9 -20.55 -6.74 8.64
N TYR A 10 -20.18 -6.28 9.82
CA TYR A 10 -18.80 -6.31 10.34
C TYR A 10 -18.18 -7.70 10.23
N VAL A 11 -19.00 -8.75 10.32
CA VAL A 11 -18.60 -10.15 10.14
C VAL A 11 -18.21 -10.47 8.69
N GLU A 12 -18.87 -9.88 7.70
CA GLU A 12 -18.58 -10.07 6.29
C GLU A 12 -17.35 -9.26 5.87
N LEU A 13 -17.21 -8.03 6.37
CA LEU A 13 -16.01 -7.22 6.16
C LEU A 13 -14.77 -7.86 6.83
N GLN A 14 -14.95 -8.50 7.99
CA GLN A 14 -13.93 -9.32 8.64
C GLN A 14 -13.60 -10.59 7.85
N LYS A 15 -14.60 -11.28 7.28
CA LYS A 15 -14.39 -12.45 6.40
C LYS A 15 -13.65 -12.05 5.12
N ASP A 16 -13.98 -10.93 4.52
CA ASP A 16 -13.30 -10.40 3.33
C ASP A 16 -11.86 -10.01 3.63
N TRP A 17 -11.61 -9.37 4.78
CA TRP A 17 -10.27 -9.09 5.29
C TRP A 17 -9.43 -10.37 5.46
N PHE A 18 -9.98 -11.41 6.08
CA PHE A 18 -9.31 -12.71 6.24
C PHE A 18 -9.21 -13.52 4.93
N SER A 19 -10.11 -13.29 3.97
CA SER A 19 -10.07 -13.92 2.65
C SER A 19 -8.99 -13.31 1.76
N PHE A 20 -8.79 -11.99 1.87
CA PHE A 20 -7.80 -11.21 1.14
C PHE A 20 -6.39 -11.42 1.69
N HIS A 21 -6.21 -11.28 3.01
CA HIS A 21 -4.94 -11.56 3.66
C HIS A 21 -4.79 -13.06 3.91
N ARG A 22 -4.27 -13.78 2.92
CA ARG A 22 -3.81 -15.16 3.06
C ARG A 22 -2.28 -15.24 3.11
N PRO A 23 -1.62 -14.74 4.16
CA PRO A 23 -0.22 -15.06 4.40
C PRO A 23 -0.06 -16.58 4.48
N ILE A 24 -1.07 -17.31 4.97
CA ILE A 24 -1.08 -18.79 4.97
C ILE A 24 -1.08 -19.35 3.55
N LYS A 25 -1.82 -18.83 2.57
CA LYS A 25 -1.77 -19.36 1.20
C LYS A 25 -0.51 -18.96 0.45
N ARG A 26 0.06 -17.78 0.70
CA ARG A 26 1.36 -17.37 0.15
C ARG A 26 2.50 -18.18 0.78
N CYS A 27 2.48 -18.35 2.09
CA CYS A 27 3.45 -19.16 2.84
C CYS A 27 3.31 -20.64 2.48
N LEU A 28 2.09 -21.16 2.31
CA LEU A 28 1.83 -22.49 1.75
C LEU A 28 2.27 -22.57 0.29
N SER A 29 2.03 -21.57 -0.56
CA SER A 29 2.47 -21.56 -1.95
C SER A 29 4.00 -21.57 -2.06
N VAL A 30 4.69 -20.74 -1.26
CA VAL A 30 6.16 -20.72 -1.13
C VAL A 30 6.67 -22.04 -0.54
N TYR A 31 5.99 -22.60 0.47
CA TYR A 31 6.31 -23.90 1.06
C TYR A 31 6.12 -25.05 0.08
N PHE A 32 5.01 -25.08 -0.67
CA PHE A 32 4.69 -26.08 -1.68
C PHE A 32 5.59 -25.93 -2.92
N ALA A 33 5.92 -24.70 -3.35
CA ALA A 33 6.91 -24.42 -4.38
C ALA A 33 8.31 -24.90 -3.96
N ARG A 34 8.69 -24.67 -2.69
CA ARG A 34 9.92 -25.23 -2.11
C ARG A 34 9.89 -26.75 -2.09
N ARG A 35 8.76 -27.37 -1.71
CA ARG A 35 8.60 -28.83 -1.70
C ARG A 35 8.69 -29.40 -3.12
N ARG A 36 8.14 -28.72 -4.12
CA ARG A 36 8.23 -29.09 -5.54
C ARG A 36 9.67 -29.00 -6.07
N SER A 37 10.34 -27.86 -5.82
CA SER A 37 11.75 -27.65 -6.18
C SER A 37 12.72 -28.58 -5.44
N SER A 38 12.42 -28.96 -4.19
CA SER A 38 13.19 -29.95 -3.44
C SER A 38 12.99 -31.36 -4.00
N LYS A 39 11.77 -31.69 -4.43
CA LYS A 39 11.46 -32.98 -5.06
C LYS A 39 12.16 -33.08 -6.43
N GLU A 40 12.13 -32.01 -7.23
CA GLU A 40 12.87 -31.91 -8.51
C GLU A 40 14.39 -32.03 -8.33
N ARG A 41 14.96 -31.36 -7.32
CA ARG A 41 16.38 -31.51 -7.00
C ARG A 41 16.74 -32.95 -6.62
N ASN A 42 15.95 -33.59 -5.77
CA ASN A 42 16.20 -34.98 -5.37
C ASN A 42 16.07 -35.93 -6.57
N THR A 43 15.09 -35.74 -7.45
CA THR A 43 14.95 -36.55 -8.69
C THR A 43 16.09 -36.33 -9.69
N ILE A 44 16.64 -35.11 -9.81
CA ILE A 44 17.81 -34.82 -10.65
C ILE A 44 19.10 -35.44 -10.06
N THR A 45 19.14 -35.63 -8.74
CA THR A 45 20.29 -36.24 -8.03
C THR A 45 20.24 -37.77 -8.09
N GLU A 46 19.04 -38.37 -8.05
CA GLU A 46 18.83 -39.81 -8.19
C GLU A 46 18.91 -40.30 -9.64
N ASN A 47 18.49 -39.48 -10.62
CA ASN A 47 18.56 -39.78 -12.05
C ASN A 47 19.00 -38.54 -12.84
N PRO A 48 20.29 -38.38 -13.15
CA PRO A 48 20.74 -37.30 -14.02
C PRO A 48 20.12 -37.49 -15.42
N PRO A 49 19.47 -36.48 -16.01
CA PRO A 49 18.83 -36.66 -17.30
C PRO A 49 19.87 -36.90 -18.39
N HIS A 50 19.71 -38.02 -19.11
CA HIS A 50 20.38 -38.25 -20.38
C HIS A 50 19.88 -37.22 -21.39
N TYR A 51 20.78 -36.34 -21.86
CA TYR A 51 20.43 -35.30 -22.81
C TYR A 51 20.43 -35.88 -24.23
N GLY A 52 19.25 -36.01 -24.84
CA GLY A 52 19.12 -36.36 -26.25
C GLY A 52 17.69 -36.75 -26.64
N SER A 53 16.95 -35.80 -27.22
CA SER A 53 16.02 -36.00 -28.37
C SER A 53 15.05 -34.82 -28.50
N ILE A 54 15.48 -33.78 -29.21
CA ILE A 54 14.62 -33.09 -30.17
C ILE A 54 15.47 -32.98 -31.43
N GLU A 55 15.30 -33.94 -32.35
CA GLU A 55 15.51 -33.70 -33.78
C GLU A 55 14.27 -32.91 -34.22
N THR A 56 14.36 -31.73 -34.84
CA THR A 56 15.02 -31.45 -36.11
C THR A 56 15.27 -29.94 -36.22
N GLY A 57 16.40 -29.57 -36.84
CA GLY A 57 16.81 -28.17 -37.09
C GLY A 57 18.02 -27.77 -36.26
N GLU A 58 19.19 -27.75 -36.90
CA GLU A 58 20.48 -27.43 -36.30
C GLU A 58 20.49 -26.15 -35.46
N PRO A 59 21.12 -26.19 -34.28
CA PRO A 59 22.00 -25.12 -33.87
C PRO A 59 23.41 -25.67 -33.71
N GLU A 60 24.30 -25.11 -34.51
CA GLU A 60 25.75 -25.17 -34.45
C GLU A 60 26.27 -25.25 -33.00
N ARG A 61 26.83 -26.41 -32.62
CA ARG A 61 27.56 -26.56 -31.37
C ARG A 61 28.97 -25.99 -31.58
N ALA A 62 29.14 -24.71 -31.29
CA ALA A 62 30.40 -24.28 -30.73
C ALA A 62 30.42 -24.72 -29.25
N PRO A 63 31.22 -25.72 -28.83
CA PRO A 63 31.49 -25.88 -27.41
C PRO A 63 32.25 -24.63 -26.99
N LEU A 64 31.67 -23.85 -26.06
CA LEU A 64 32.39 -22.77 -25.38
C LEU A 64 33.61 -23.38 -24.67
N LYS A 65 34.71 -23.48 -25.39
CA LYS A 65 36.04 -23.83 -24.87
C LYS A 65 36.39 -22.76 -23.84
N GLY A 66 36.33 -23.11 -22.56
CA GLY A 66 36.79 -22.26 -21.47
C GLY A 66 35.74 -21.87 -20.42
N ALA A 67 34.46 -22.17 -20.61
CA ALA A 67 33.48 -21.96 -19.54
C ALA A 67 33.59 -23.09 -18.51
N ASN A 68 34.13 -22.80 -17.32
CA ASN A 68 34.13 -23.72 -16.18
C ASN A 68 32.72 -24.35 -16.02
N ARG A 69 32.58 -25.66 -16.24
CA ARG A 69 31.32 -26.45 -16.09
C ARG A 69 30.42 -26.03 -14.90
N PRO A 70 30.93 -25.67 -13.70
CA PRO A 70 30.08 -25.19 -12.60
C PRO A 70 29.35 -23.86 -12.87
N ILE A 71 29.91 -22.96 -13.68
CA ILE A 71 29.28 -21.67 -14.01
C ILE A 71 28.03 -21.89 -14.86
N LEU A 72 28.12 -22.76 -15.86
CA LEU A 72 27.04 -23.04 -16.79
C LEU A 72 25.86 -23.77 -16.10
N TYR A 73 26.17 -24.62 -15.10
CA TYR A 73 25.17 -25.23 -14.23
C TYR A 73 24.40 -24.19 -13.39
N ASN A 74 25.12 -23.24 -12.77
CA ASN A 74 24.49 -22.17 -11.98
C ASN A 74 23.63 -21.23 -12.84
N CYS A 75 24.08 -20.91 -14.06
CA CYS A 75 23.28 -20.13 -15.01
C CYS A 75 21.99 -20.85 -15.40
N ARG A 76 22.06 -22.17 -15.67
CA ARG A 76 20.88 -22.99 -15.98
C ARG A 76 19.91 -23.01 -14.80
N LEU A 77 20.42 -23.19 -13.57
CA LEU A 77 19.59 -23.19 -12.37
C LEU A 77 18.86 -21.84 -12.18
N ASN A 78 19.58 -20.73 -12.37
CA ASN A 78 18.98 -19.39 -12.28
C ASN A 78 17.96 -19.10 -13.37
N TYR A 79 18.12 -19.67 -14.56
CA TYR A 79 17.15 -19.51 -15.66
C TYR A 79 15.79 -20.15 -15.36
N THR A 80 15.76 -21.20 -14.52
CA THR A 80 14.51 -21.86 -14.11
C THR A 80 13.72 -21.12 -13.01
N LEU A 81 14.29 -20.07 -12.41
CA LEU A 81 13.62 -19.26 -11.40
C LEU A 81 12.55 -18.36 -12.01
N LEU A 82 11.60 -17.91 -11.20
CA LEU A 82 10.56 -16.99 -11.64
C LEU A 82 11.18 -15.66 -12.07
N ASP A 83 10.82 -15.20 -13.27
CA ASP A 83 11.19 -13.87 -13.73
C ASP A 83 10.14 -12.87 -13.24
N GLY A 84 10.57 -11.82 -12.55
CA GLY A 84 9.69 -10.80 -12.00
C GLY A 84 9.13 -9.82 -13.03
N GLY A 85 9.45 -10.02 -14.31
CA GLY A 85 9.00 -9.19 -15.41
C GLY A 85 9.52 -7.74 -15.33
N SER A 86 8.82 -6.83 -16.01
CA SER A 86 9.18 -5.41 -16.04
C SER A 86 8.89 -4.66 -14.73
N ARG A 87 8.04 -5.21 -13.85
CA ARG A 87 7.57 -4.56 -12.61
C ARG A 87 7.46 -5.55 -11.44
N PRO A 88 8.58 -6.10 -10.95
CA PRO A 88 8.58 -7.15 -9.91
C PRO A 88 7.99 -6.72 -8.56
N LEU A 89 7.91 -5.42 -8.28
CA LEU A 89 7.47 -4.86 -7.00
C LEU A 89 6.02 -4.37 -7.02
N PHE A 90 5.36 -4.31 -8.18
CA PHE A 90 4.04 -3.69 -8.31
C PHE A 90 2.99 -4.39 -7.45
N ASP A 91 2.91 -5.72 -7.53
CA ASP A 91 1.93 -6.51 -6.78
C ASP A 91 2.21 -6.45 -5.27
N GLU A 92 3.48 -6.37 -4.85
CA GLU A 92 3.85 -6.27 -3.43
C GLU A 92 3.42 -4.93 -2.84
N TYR A 93 3.64 -3.82 -3.58
CA TYR A 93 3.16 -2.51 -3.15
C TYR A 93 1.63 -2.43 -3.15
N LEU A 94 0.96 -3.03 -4.13
CA LEU A 94 -0.50 -3.05 -4.21
C LEU A 94 -1.10 -3.77 -3.00
N GLU A 95 -0.55 -4.92 -2.62
CA GLU A 95 -1.00 -5.69 -1.46
C GLU A 95 -0.83 -4.89 -0.15
N MET A 96 0.32 -4.25 0.05
CA MET A 96 0.55 -3.37 1.20
C MET A 96 -0.38 -2.15 1.21
N LEU A 97 -0.67 -1.55 0.04
CA LEU A 97 -1.56 -0.41 -0.07
C LEU A 97 -2.99 -0.77 0.29
N ILE A 98 -3.49 -1.90 -0.21
CA ILE A 98 -4.85 -2.36 0.11
C ILE A 98 -4.97 -2.63 1.61
N GLN A 99 -3.96 -3.28 2.21
CA GLN A 99 -3.89 -3.48 3.65
C GLN A 99 -3.99 -2.16 4.42
N TYR A 100 -3.19 -1.17 4.02
CA TYR A 100 -3.22 0.18 4.61
C TYR A 100 -4.59 0.85 4.48
N GLY A 101 -5.22 0.76 3.30
CA GLY A 101 -6.54 1.34 3.04
C GLY A 101 -7.62 0.76 3.96
N PHE A 102 -7.68 -0.55 4.12
CA PHE A 102 -8.65 -1.18 5.03
C PHE A 102 -8.42 -0.80 6.50
N ILE A 103 -7.16 -0.78 6.94
CA ILE A 103 -6.84 -0.41 8.33
C ILE A 103 -7.26 1.03 8.60
N THR A 104 -7.03 1.95 7.66
CA THR A 104 -7.27 3.37 7.88
C THR A 104 -8.71 3.79 7.63
N MET A 105 -9.41 3.24 6.63
CA MET A 105 -10.77 3.65 6.26
C MET A 105 -11.88 3.07 7.15
N PHE A 106 -11.60 2.00 7.91
CA PHE A 106 -12.58 1.25 8.70
C PHE A 106 -12.19 1.08 10.17
N VAL A 107 -11.35 1.97 10.72
CA VAL A 107 -10.93 1.91 12.14
C VAL A 107 -12.12 1.90 13.11
N PRO A 108 -13.15 2.76 12.97
CA PRO A 108 -14.27 2.81 13.92
C PRO A 108 -15.08 1.51 13.95
N ALA A 109 -15.04 0.76 12.85
CA ALA A 109 -15.74 -0.50 12.69
C ALA A 109 -15.00 -1.66 13.34
N PHE A 110 -13.67 -1.69 13.23
CA PHE A 110 -12.85 -2.79 13.73
C PHE A 110 -11.53 -2.29 14.34
N PRO A 111 -11.52 -1.92 15.64
CA PRO A 111 -10.36 -1.31 16.28
C PRO A 111 -9.15 -2.27 16.45
N ILE A 112 -9.37 -3.58 16.32
CA ILE A 112 -8.32 -4.61 16.47
C ILE A 112 -7.57 -4.84 15.14
N ALA A 113 -8.06 -4.30 14.01
CA ALA A 113 -7.44 -4.45 12.68
C ALA A 113 -5.93 -4.14 12.64
N PRO A 114 -5.43 -3.03 13.26
CA PRO A 114 -4.00 -2.70 13.22
C PRO A 114 -3.11 -3.77 13.87
N LEU A 115 -3.59 -4.47 14.89
CA LEU A 115 -2.84 -5.55 15.54
C LEU A 115 -2.71 -6.76 14.62
N PHE A 116 -3.78 -7.14 13.93
CA PHE A 116 -3.73 -8.22 12.93
C PHE A 116 -2.83 -7.86 11.76
N ALA A 117 -2.88 -6.61 11.32
CA ALA A 117 -2.00 -6.08 10.29
C ALA A 117 -0.52 -6.13 10.69
N LEU A 118 -0.20 -5.84 11.95
CA LEU A 118 1.17 -5.91 12.46
C LEU A 118 1.72 -7.35 12.38
N PHE A 119 0.95 -8.33 12.86
CA PHE A 119 1.34 -9.73 12.75
C PHE A 119 1.47 -10.17 11.29
N ASN A 120 0.55 -9.73 10.42
CA ASN A 120 0.63 -10.02 8.99
C ASN A 120 1.92 -9.46 8.39
N ASN A 121 2.23 -8.18 8.62
CA ASN A 121 3.44 -7.51 8.11
C ASN A 121 4.73 -8.18 8.60
N MET A 122 4.75 -8.70 9.83
CA MET A 122 5.91 -9.42 10.38
C MET A 122 6.17 -10.73 9.63
N PHE A 123 5.12 -11.49 9.30
CA PHE A 123 5.26 -12.69 8.49
C PHE A 123 5.59 -12.36 7.03
N GLU A 124 4.93 -11.34 6.46
CA GLU A 124 5.08 -10.92 5.07
C GLU A 124 6.53 -10.52 4.77
N LEU A 125 7.15 -9.73 5.65
CA LEU A 125 8.55 -9.36 5.53
C LEU A 125 9.48 -10.59 5.38
N ARG A 126 9.20 -11.66 6.13
CA ARG A 126 10.01 -12.90 6.09
C ARG A 126 9.70 -13.76 4.88
N THR A 127 8.44 -13.81 4.43
CA THR A 127 8.05 -14.57 3.24
C THR A 127 8.55 -13.90 1.97
N ASP A 128 8.49 -12.57 1.89
CA ASP A 128 8.98 -11.80 0.74
C ASP A 128 10.48 -11.91 0.62
N ALA A 129 11.23 -11.78 1.72
CA ALA A 129 12.67 -12.00 1.71
C ALA A 129 13.03 -13.41 1.19
N LYS A 130 12.28 -14.45 1.58
CA LYS A 130 12.49 -15.82 1.07
C LYS A 130 12.12 -15.94 -0.41
N LYS A 131 11.07 -15.24 -0.87
CA LYS A 131 10.65 -15.20 -2.28
C LYS A 131 11.75 -14.59 -3.15
N PHE A 132 12.28 -13.42 -2.78
CA PHE A 132 13.37 -12.76 -3.51
C PHE A 132 14.67 -13.57 -3.51
N LEU A 133 15.01 -14.23 -2.40
CA LEU A 133 16.28 -14.96 -2.28
C LEU A 133 16.28 -16.34 -2.93
N ARG A 134 15.12 -17.03 -3.00
CA ARG A 134 15.07 -18.46 -3.37
C ARG A 134 14.18 -18.78 -4.56
N LEU A 135 13.22 -17.93 -4.90
CA LEU A 135 12.21 -18.25 -5.91
C LEU A 135 12.32 -17.36 -7.15
N MET A 136 12.83 -16.14 -7.01
CA MET A 136 12.95 -15.20 -8.12
C MET A 136 14.37 -15.11 -8.65
N ARG A 137 14.49 -14.89 -9.96
CA ARG A 137 15.75 -14.51 -10.59
C ARG A 137 16.17 -13.14 -10.09
N ARG A 138 17.48 -12.91 -9.98
CA ARG A 138 18.03 -11.62 -9.54
C ARG A 138 17.52 -10.48 -10.44
N PRO A 139 16.82 -9.47 -9.90
CA PRO A 139 16.36 -8.34 -10.69
C PRO A 139 17.53 -7.40 -11.02
N ILE A 140 17.37 -6.63 -12.09
CA ILE A 140 18.30 -5.55 -12.44
C ILE A 140 18.14 -4.42 -11.42
N ILE A 141 19.26 -3.99 -10.84
CA ILE A 141 19.28 -2.94 -9.83
C ILE A 141 18.93 -1.60 -10.50
N LYS A 142 17.89 -0.94 -10.02
CA LYS A 142 17.51 0.43 -10.39
C LYS A 142 17.57 1.29 -9.12
N ARG A 143 18.23 2.44 -9.21
CA ARG A 143 18.30 3.41 -8.11
C ARG A 143 17.13 4.37 -8.23
N GLU A 144 16.33 4.47 -7.18
CA GLU A 144 15.18 5.37 -7.09
C GLU A 144 15.28 6.20 -5.81
N LYS A 145 14.88 7.47 -5.87
CA LYS A 145 14.95 8.40 -4.72
C LYS A 145 13.83 8.16 -3.70
N GLY A 146 12.77 7.44 -4.07
CA GLY A 146 11.62 7.15 -3.20
C GLY A 146 10.72 6.07 -3.78
N ILE A 147 9.53 5.91 -3.17
CA ILE A 147 8.55 4.89 -3.58
C ILE A 147 7.78 5.25 -4.87
N GLY A 148 7.92 6.47 -5.38
CA GLY A 148 7.28 6.93 -6.62
C GLY A 148 5.78 7.21 -6.47
N ILE A 149 4.98 6.78 -7.44
CA ILE A 149 3.52 7.06 -7.53
C ILE A 149 2.73 6.62 -6.29
N TRP A 150 3.21 5.59 -5.59
CA TRP A 150 2.58 5.05 -4.39
C TRP A 150 2.42 6.08 -3.28
N TYR A 151 3.34 7.05 -3.17
CA TYR A 151 3.20 8.14 -2.19
C TYR A 151 1.96 9.00 -2.46
N GLY A 152 1.71 9.36 -3.72
CA GLY A 152 0.52 10.10 -4.11
C GLY A 152 -0.76 9.31 -3.85
N ILE A 153 -0.75 8.01 -4.15
CA ILE A 153 -1.89 7.12 -3.87
C ILE A 153 -2.16 7.03 -2.37
N LEU A 154 -1.11 6.84 -1.54
CA LEU A 154 -1.23 6.80 -0.08
C LEU A 154 -1.83 8.11 0.46
N SER A 155 -1.43 9.26 -0.07
CA SER A 155 -1.99 10.56 0.30
C SER A 155 -3.49 10.66 -0.01
N VAL A 156 -3.91 10.23 -1.21
CA VAL A 156 -5.33 10.20 -1.60
C VAL A 156 -6.12 9.23 -0.71
N VAL A 157 -5.60 8.02 -0.48
CA VAL A 157 -6.21 7.01 0.40
C VAL A 157 -6.36 7.55 1.82
N SER A 158 -5.35 8.22 2.36
CA SER A 158 -5.37 8.83 3.69
C SER A 158 -6.44 9.93 3.79
N SER A 159 -6.54 10.78 2.76
CA SER A 159 -7.57 11.82 2.68
C SER A 159 -8.99 11.23 2.58
N LEU A 160 -9.15 10.12 1.85
CA LEU A 160 -10.43 9.41 1.80
C LEU A 160 -10.76 8.75 3.13
N ALA A 161 -9.77 8.19 3.84
CA ALA A 161 -9.96 7.54 5.13
C ALA A 161 -10.56 8.47 6.19
N ILE A 162 -10.16 9.74 6.23
CA ILE A 162 -10.76 10.73 7.13
C ILE A 162 -12.27 10.88 6.87
N ARG A 163 -12.64 11.01 5.58
CA ARG A 163 -14.03 11.20 5.14
C ARG A 163 -14.89 9.95 5.34
N THR A 164 -14.34 8.77 5.04
CA THR A 164 -15.05 7.50 5.26
C THR A 164 -15.28 7.25 6.74
N ASN A 165 -14.28 7.50 7.60
CA ASN A 165 -14.43 7.35 9.05
C ASN A 165 -15.48 8.30 9.62
N ALA A 166 -15.51 9.55 9.17
CA ALA A 166 -16.54 10.53 9.56
C ALA A 166 -17.94 10.03 9.19
N CYS A 167 -18.12 9.59 7.93
CA CYS A 167 -19.38 9.04 7.45
C CYS A 167 -19.79 7.76 8.18
N LEU A 168 -18.85 6.86 8.48
CA LEU A 168 -19.12 5.64 9.23
C LEU A 168 -19.66 5.97 10.62
N ILE A 169 -18.98 6.85 11.36
CA ILE A 169 -19.44 7.25 12.69
C ILE A 169 -20.80 7.95 12.60
N ALA A 170 -21.02 8.80 11.61
CA ALA A 170 -22.26 9.58 11.50
C ALA A 170 -23.48 8.76 11.07
N PHE A 171 -23.34 7.91 10.05
CA PHE A 171 -24.46 7.25 9.40
C PHE A 171 -24.62 5.78 9.80
N THR A 172 -23.55 5.09 10.17
CA THR A 172 -23.63 3.65 10.50
C THR A 172 -23.73 3.38 12.00
N SER A 173 -23.22 4.30 12.84
CA SER A 173 -23.33 4.18 14.30
C SER A 173 -24.57 4.88 14.83
N GLU A 174 -25.17 4.30 15.88
CA GLU A 174 -26.24 4.95 16.66
C GLU A 174 -25.68 5.99 17.65
N PHE A 175 -24.37 6.25 17.65
CA PHE A 175 -23.72 7.16 18.59
C PHE A 175 -24.34 8.55 18.58
N LEU A 176 -24.48 9.16 17.39
CA LEU A 176 -25.04 10.52 17.29
C LEU A 176 -26.52 10.58 17.64
N GLU A 177 -27.31 9.56 17.31
CA GLU A 177 -28.74 9.51 17.63
C GLU A 177 -28.96 9.37 19.14
N ARG A 178 -28.19 8.51 19.81
CA ARG A 178 -28.22 8.35 21.28
C ARG A 178 -27.77 9.63 21.98
N MET A 179 -26.72 10.26 21.47
CA MET A 179 -26.23 11.54 21.98
C MET A 179 -27.30 12.63 21.85
N ASN A 180 -27.94 12.74 20.68
CA ASN A 180 -29.00 13.72 20.43
C ASN A 180 -30.21 13.49 21.34
N TYR A 181 -30.60 12.22 21.55
CA TYR A 181 -31.64 11.86 22.51
C TYR A 181 -31.32 12.35 23.92
N VAL A 182 -30.13 12.02 24.43
CA VAL A 182 -29.69 12.40 25.78
C VAL A 182 -29.69 13.91 25.99
N PHE A 183 -29.26 14.69 25.00
CA PHE A 183 -29.13 16.14 25.14
C PHE A 183 -30.44 16.91 24.96
N TYR A 184 -31.31 16.49 24.05
CA TYR A 184 -32.48 17.28 23.64
C TYR A 184 -33.83 16.68 24.01
N TYR A 185 -33.93 15.34 24.08
CA TYR A 185 -35.21 14.65 24.25
C TYR A 185 -35.35 13.94 25.59
N SER A 186 -34.25 13.56 26.24
CA SER A 186 -34.24 12.85 27.52
C SER A 186 -34.54 13.79 28.69
N PRO A 187 -35.56 13.50 29.53
CA PRO A 187 -35.87 14.30 30.71
C PRO A 187 -34.73 14.33 31.74
N ASN A 188 -34.01 13.21 31.88
CA ASN A 188 -33.00 13.00 32.93
C ASN A 188 -31.56 12.98 32.39
N ARG A 189 -31.35 13.28 31.09
CA ARG A 189 -30.07 13.10 30.38
C ARG A 189 -29.51 11.67 30.45
N ASN A 190 -30.41 10.69 30.56
CA ASN A 190 -30.09 9.26 30.50
C ASN A 190 -30.65 8.64 29.22
N LEU A 191 -30.25 7.40 28.95
CA LEU A 191 -30.72 6.62 27.80
C LEU A 191 -32.05 5.88 28.07
N ASP A 192 -32.66 6.12 29.23
CA ASP A 192 -33.92 5.50 29.64
C ASP A 192 -35.04 5.94 28.68
N GLY A 193 -35.71 4.98 28.05
CA GLY A 193 -36.75 5.26 27.04
C GLY A 193 -36.23 5.49 25.61
N TYR A 194 -34.91 5.40 25.36
CA TYR A 194 -34.36 5.58 24.00
C TYR A 194 -34.92 4.59 22.98
N VAL A 195 -35.10 3.32 23.37
CA VAL A 195 -35.62 2.29 22.46
C VAL A 195 -37.04 2.64 22.01
N ASP A 196 -37.90 3.07 22.95
CA ASP A 196 -39.26 3.49 22.64
C ASP A 196 -39.30 4.76 21.77
N PHE A 197 -38.36 5.69 21.98
CA PHE A 197 -38.22 6.89 21.14
C PHE A 197 -37.71 6.58 19.73
N SER A 198 -36.80 5.61 19.59
CA SER A 198 -36.17 5.26 18.30
C SER A 198 -37.06 4.43 17.36
N LEU A 199 -38.21 3.97 17.86
CA LEU A 199 -39.12 3.07 17.15
C LEU A 199 -40.41 3.82 16.75
N SER A 200 -40.78 3.74 15.48
CA SER A 200 -42.08 4.24 14.99
C SER A 200 -43.11 3.13 14.89
N TYR A 201 -44.38 3.51 15.07
CA TYR A 201 -45.52 2.59 15.00
C TYR A 201 -45.99 2.41 13.56
N MET A 202 -46.26 1.16 13.19
CA MET A 202 -46.82 0.79 11.90
C MET A 202 -48.09 -0.03 12.11
N ASN A 203 -49.18 0.38 11.45
CA ASN A 203 -50.39 -0.43 11.44
C ASN A 203 -50.21 -1.60 10.47
N VAL A 204 -50.44 -2.82 10.97
CA VAL A 204 -50.18 -4.04 10.21
C VAL A 204 -51.26 -4.30 9.16
N SER A 205 -52.45 -3.73 9.32
CA SER A 205 -53.56 -3.84 8.36
C SER A 205 -53.25 -3.25 6.97
N ARG A 206 -52.10 -2.56 6.82
CA ARG A 206 -51.61 -2.04 5.54
C ARG A 206 -51.06 -3.12 4.62
N PHE A 207 -50.71 -4.29 5.16
CA PHE A 207 -50.07 -5.38 4.41
C PHE A 207 -50.94 -6.62 4.38
N THR A 208 -50.84 -7.40 3.30
CA THR A 208 -51.39 -8.76 3.23
C THR A 208 -50.47 -9.70 4.00
N LEU A 209 -50.94 -10.19 5.16
CA LEU A 209 -50.16 -11.06 6.03
C LEU A 209 -50.21 -12.52 5.58
N ASN A 210 -49.10 -13.23 5.76
CA ASN A 210 -49.06 -14.68 5.66
C ASN A 210 -49.42 -15.31 7.02
N ALA A 211 -49.90 -16.55 7.03
CA ALA A 211 -50.26 -17.28 8.25
C ALA A 211 -49.10 -17.36 9.29
N LYS A 212 -47.84 -17.35 8.84
CA LYS A 212 -46.66 -17.31 9.74
C LYS A 212 -46.47 -15.95 10.42
N ASP A 213 -46.72 -14.87 9.69
CA ASP A 213 -46.56 -13.50 10.19
C ASP A 213 -47.72 -13.11 11.11
N GLU A 214 -48.92 -13.62 10.82
CA GLU A 214 -50.11 -13.48 11.67
C GLU A 214 -49.93 -14.20 13.02
N ALA A 215 -49.32 -15.39 13.01
CA ALA A 215 -48.96 -16.11 14.24
C ALA A 215 -47.88 -15.37 15.06
N LEU A 216 -46.91 -14.70 14.40
CA LEU A 216 -45.89 -13.88 15.07
C LEU A 216 -46.49 -12.63 15.72
N LEU A 217 -47.55 -12.08 15.12
CA LEU A 217 -48.19 -10.83 15.55
C LEU A 217 -48.93 -10.96 16.88
N GLY A 218 -49.37 -12.17 17.26
CA GLY A 218 -50.00 -12.43 18.55
C GLY A 218 -51.17 -11.49 18.89
N ASN A 219 -52.07 -11.25 17.93
CA ASN A 219 -53.20 -10.30 18.02
C ASN A 219 -52.83 -8.80 18.17
N SER A 220 -51.57 -8.41 17.99
CA SER A 220 -51.18 -6.99 17.99
C SER A 220 -51.60 -6.29 16.69
N THR A 221 -52.25 -5.13 16.80
CA THR A 221 -52.63 -4.31 15.63
C THR A 221 -51.48 -3.44 15.10
N TYR A 222 -50.43 -3.24 15.91
CA TYR A 222 -49.27 -2.42 15.56
C TYR A 222 -47.97 -3.22 15.67
N CYS A 223 -47.05 -2.95 14.74
CA CYS A 223 -45.65 -3.36 14.84
C CYS A 223 -44.74 -2.12 14.93
N ARG A 224 -43.53 -2.31 15.45
CA ARG A 224 -42.54 -1.23 15.63
C ARG A 224 -41.33 -1.47 14.73
N TYR A 225 -40.84 -0.41 14.09
CA TYR A 225 -39.66 -0.45 13.24
C TYR A 225 -38.75 0.76 13.50
N ARG A 226 -37.47 0.61 13.19
CA ARG A 226 -36.47 1.66 13.38
C ARG A 226 -36.59 2.70 12.26
N ASP A 227 -37.32 3.76 12.53
CA ASP A 227 -37.38 4.98 11.71
C ASP A 227 -38.06 6.10 12.50
N PHE A 228 -37.80 7.35 12.16
CA PHE A 228 -38.36 8.53 12.84
C PHE A 228 -39.57 9.07 12.08
N ARG A 229 -40.68 8.34 12.12
CA ARG A 229 -41.92 8.65 11.40
C ARG A 229 -43.12 8.88 12.30
N GLU A 230 -44.03 9.71 11.83
CA GLU A 230 -45.28 10.02 12.51
C GLU A 230 -46.15 8.76 12.67
N PRO A 231 -46.83 8.61 13.83
CA PRO A 231 -47.67 7.45 14.11
C PRO A 231 -48.91 7.41 13.21
N PRO A 232 -49.58 6.25 13.10
CA PRO A 232 -50.76 6.09 12.25
C PRO A 232 -51.97 6.92 12.68
N THR A 233 -51.97 7.46 13.91
CA THR A 233 -53.04 8.31 14.47
C THR A 233 -52.82 9.81 14.21
N ALA A 234 -51.67 10.21 13.65
CA ALA A 234 -51.35 11.61 13.38
C ALA A 234 -52.09 12.15 12.15
N ALA A 235 -52.06 13.49 11.97
CA ALA A 235 -52.69 14.16 10.83
C ALA A 235 -52.11 13.69 9.47
N ASP A 236 -50.79 13.47 9.41
CA ASP A 236 -50.08 12.93 8.25
C ASP A 236 -49.37 11.60 8.61
N PRO A 237 -50.07 10.45 8.49
CA PRO A 237 -49.51 9.15 8.86
C PRO A 237 -48.23 8.80 8.09
N TYR A 238 -47.21 8.30 8.80
CA TYR A 238 -45.94 7.80 8.24
C TYR A 238 -45.03 8.86 7.58
N ALA A 239 -45.36 10.14 7.68
CA ALA A 239 -44.49 11.23 7.28
C ALA A 239 -43.23 11.30 8.16
N TYR A 240 -42.17 11.95 7.68
CA TYR A 240 -40.97 12.15 8.49
C TYR A 240 -41.24 13.16 9.60
N THR A 241 -40.91 12.78 10.83
CA THR A 241 -40.98 13.67 11.99
C THR A 241 -39.93 14.79 11.87
N PRO A 242 -40.12 15.94 12.54
CA PRO A 242 -39.07 16.96 12.66
C PRO A 242 -37.79 16.40 13.33
N VAL A 243 -37.92 15.38 14.17
CA VAL A 243 -36.80 14.66 14.80
C VAL A 243 -35.89 14.01 13.77
N TYR A 244 -36.44 13.43 12.70
CA TYR A 244 -35.66 12.86 11.59
C TYR A 244 -34.71 13.90 10.98
N TRP A 245 -35.25 15.08 10.65
CA TRP A 245 -34.48 16.16 10.06
C TRP A 245 -33.45 16.74 11.02
N HIS A 246 -33.78 16.84 12.30
CA HIS A 246 -32.82 17.23 13.34
C HIS A 246 -31.64 16.25 13.43
N ASN A 247 -31.91 14.94 13.49
CA ASN A 247 -30.87 13.91 13.49
C ASN A 247 -30.01 13.98 12.22
N LEU A 248 -30.64 14.17 11.05
CA LEU A 248 -29.92 14.28 9.79
C LEU A 248 -29.00 15.52 9.76
N ALA A 249 -29.49 16.67 10.23
CA ALA A 249 -28.69 17.90 10.32
C ALA A 249 -27.49 17.73 11.25
N VAL A 250 -27.68 17.10 12.42
CA VAL A 250 -26.59 16.80 13.36
C VAL A 250 -25.55 15.88 12.74
N LYS A 251 -25.97 14.85 11.98
CA LYS A 251 -25.05 13.95 11.26
C LYS A 251 -24.17 14.71 10.26
N PHE A 252 -24.75 15.58 9.44
CA PHE A 252 -23.98 16.39 8.49
C PHE A 252 -23.06 17.41 9.18
N ALA A 253 -23.54 18.08 10.23
CA ALA A 253 -22.72 19.00 11.01
C ALA A 253 -21.53 18.29 11.65
N PHE A 254 -21.75 17.08 12.19
CA PHE A 254 -20.68 16.25 12.73
C PHE A 254 -19.63 15.89 11.68
N VAL A 255 -20.04 15.42 10.50
CA VAL A 255 -19.10 15.07 9.42
C VAL A 255 -18.25 16.28 9.04
N PHE A 256 -18.87 17.44 8.86
CA PHE A 256 -18.15 18.67 8.53
C PHE A 256 -17.15 19.06 9.62
N ILE A 257 -17.56 19.08 10.89
CA ILE A 257 -16.66 19.44 12.00
C ILE A 257 -15.52 18.43 12.11
N PHE A 258 -15.83 17.13 12.05
CA PHE A 258 -14.84 16.06 12.16
C PHE A 258 -13.78 16.15 11.07
N GLU A 259 -14.19 16.35 9.81
CA GLU A 259 -13.28 16.49 8.68
C GLU A 259 -12.35 17.69 8.86
N ASN A 260 -12.89 18.86 9.19
CA ASN A 260 -12.09 20.08 9.39
C ASN A 260 -11.09 19.93 10.54
N VAL A 261 -11.53 19.36 11.67
CA VAL A 261 -10.65 19.13 12.84
C VAL A 261 -9.55 18.12 12.50
N ALA A 262 -9.87 17.02 11.82
CA ALA A 262 -8.90 16.01 11.43
C ALA A 262 -7.86 16.59 10.45
N ILE A 263 -8.29 17.36 9.44
CA ILE A 263 -7.39 18.02 8.49
C ILE A 263 -6.49 19.03 9.21
N ALA A 264 -7.05 19.84 10.13
CA ALA A 264 -6.28 20.81 10.91
C ALA A 264 -5.21 20.11 11.78
N LEU A 265 -5.58 19.00 12.42
CA LEU A 265 -4.65 18.20 13.24
C LEU A 265 -3.53 17.58 12.37
N CYS A 266 -3.87 17.00 11.22
CA CYS A 266 -2.88 16.48 10.28
C CYS A 266 -1.92 17.57 9.79
N ALA A 267 -2.44 18.76 9.48
CA ALA A 267 -1.63 19.90 9.07
C ALA A 267 -0.72 20.41 10.20
N LEU A 268 -1.18 20.36 11.46
CA LEU A 268 -0.36 20.69 12.63
C LEU A 268 0.77 19.68 12.81
N ILE A 269 0.48 18.38 12.72
CA ILE A 269 1.50 17.32 12.83
C ILE A 269 2.55 17.47 11.73
N ALA A 270 2.12 17.72 10.48
CA ALA A 270 3.03 17.94 9.36
C ALA A 270 3.93 19.16 9.56
N LYS A 271 3.47 20.21 10.26
CA LYS A 271 4.30 21.36 10.61
C LYS A 271 5.26 21.10 11.78
N CYS A 272 4.87 20.23 12.70
CA CYS A 272 5.70 19.88 13.86
C CYS A 272 6.88 18.96 13.52
N ILE A 273 6.76 18.13 12.48
CA ILE A 273 7.77 17.16 12.10
C ILE A 273 8.58 17.71 10.92
N PRO A 274 9.88 18.01 11.07
CA PRO A 274 10.70 18.43 9.94
C PRO A 274 10.90 17.27 8.95
N ASP A 275 10.75 17.54 7.65
CA ASP A 275 10.84 16.53 6.59
C ASP A 275 12.24 15.86 6.49
N MET A 276 13.29 16.56 6.93
CA MET A 276 14.66 16.05 6.94
C MET A 276 15.24 16.07 8.37
N PRO A 277 15.75 14.94 8.88
CA PRO A 277 16.38 14.91 10.20
C PRO A 277 17.69 15.70 10.20
N GLU A 278 18.00 16.34 11.33
CA GLU A 278 19.15 17.23 11.47
C GLU A 278 20.49 16.54 11.20
N SER A 279 20.64 15.27 11.58
CA SER A 279 21.85 14.49 11.34
C SER A 279 22.20 14.39 9.84
N LEU A 280 21.19 14.20 8.98
CA LEU A 280 21.40 14.16 7.53
C LEU A 280 21.73 15.54 6.96
N ILE A 281 21.17 16.61 7.53
CA ILE A 281 21.50 17.98 7.12
C ILE A 281 22.97 18.28 7.42
N ILE A 282 23.45 17.87 8.60
CA ILE A 282 24.84 18.05 9.00
C ILE A 282 25.77 17.27 8.07
N ILE A 283 25.45 15.99 7.78
CA ILE A 283 26.25 15.15 6.88
C ILE A 283 26.27 15.75 5.47
N SER A 284 25.12 16.08 4.91
CA SER A 284 25.02 16.67 3.56
C SER A 284 25.80 17.99 3.45
N ARG A 285 25.74 18.84 4.48
CA ARG A 285 26.54 20.08 4.54
C ARG A 285 28.03 19.81 4.65
N HIS A 286 28.43 18.78 5.39
CA HIS A 286 29.84 18.40 5.53
C HIS A 286 30.40 17.88 4.20
N GLU A 287 29.69 16.97 3.54
CA GLU A 287 30.06 16.45 2.21
C GLU A 287 30.18 17.58 1.19
N ALA A 288 29.23 18.51 1.15
CA ALA A 288 29.30 19.68 0.27
C ALA A 288 30.52 20.57 0.55
N ARG A 289 30.87 20.75 1.83
CA ARG A 289 32.06 21.55 2.21
C ARG A 289 33.35 20.89 1.77
N VAL A 290 33.49 19.58 2.01
CA VAL A 290 34.68 18.80 1.62
C VAL A 290 34.84 18.78 0.11
N ILE A 291 33.76 18.60 -0.65
CA ILE A 291 33.81 18.63 -2.12
C ILE A 291 34.28 20.01 -2.62
N ASN A 292 33.77 21.10 -2.06
CA ASN A 292 34.18 22.45 -2.46
C ASN A 292 35.66 22.73 -2.15
N GLU A 293 36.17 22.26 -1.01
CA GLU A 293 37.59 22.39 -0.65
C GLU A 293 38.49 21.61 -1.63
N LEU A 294 38.10 20.38 -1.98
CA LEU A 294 38.85 19.57 -2.96
C LEU A 294 38.84 20.20 -4.35
N LEU A 295 37.71 20.75 -4.80
CA LEU A 295 37.59 21.42 -6.09
C LEU A 295 38.46 22.68 -6.16
N LEU A 296 38.47 23.50 -5.10
CA LEU A 296 39.36 24.66 -4.99
C LEU A 296 40.84 24.25 -5.03
N GLN A 297 41.20 23.15 -4.34
CA GLN A 297 42.57 22.64 -4.37
C GLN A 297 42.98 22.20 -5.78
N SER A 298 42.08 21.54 -6.54
CA SER A 298 42.35 21.17 -7.93
C SER A 298 42.50 22.39 -8.86
N GLU A 299 41.65 23.41 -8.74
CA GLU A 299 41.76 24.62 -9.55
C GLU A 299 43.06 25.39 -9.27
N LEU A 300 43.48 25.42 -7.99
CA LEU A 300 44.74 26.03 -7.59
C LEU A 300 45.97 25.23 -8.03
N SER A 301 45.89 23.90 -8.13
CA SER A 301 46.98 23.09 -8.70
C SER A 301 47.09 23.29 -10.21
N ASP A 302 45.97 23.30 -10.93
CA ASP A 302 45.95 23.50 -12.39
C ASP A 302 46.52 24.89 -12.74
N SER A 303 46.12 25.93 -11.98
CA SER A 303 46.66 27.29 -12.14
C SER A 303 48.16 27.42 -11.84
N LYS A 304 48.72 26.52 -11.02
CA LYS A 304 50.17 26.48 -10.74
C LYS A 304 50.92 25.75 -11.85
N GLU A 305 50.37 24.66 -12.38
CA GLU A 305 50.95 23.97 -13.54
C GLU A 305 50.99 24.90 -14.76
N GLU A 306 49.92 25.65 -15.03
CA GLU A 306 49.86 26.62 -16.14
C GLU A 306 50.85 27.80 -15.99
N LYS A 307 51.22 28.17 -14.75
CA LYS A 307 52.29 29.16 -14.49
C LYS A 307 53.70 28.56 -14.56
N THR A 308 53.82 27.24 -14.44
CA THR A 308 55.11 26.53 -14.47
C THR A 308 55.45 26.11 -15.91
N GLU A 309 54.45 25.87 -16.75
CA GLU A 309 54.60 25.76 -18.21
C GLU A 309 54.63 27.16 -18.84
N GLY A 310 55.83 27.66 -19.17
CA GLY A 310 55.98 28.87 -19.99
C GLY A 310 55.34 28.71 -21.38
N PRO A 311 55.11 29.82 -22.13
CA PRO A 311 54.44 29.76 -23.44
C PRO A 311 55.20 28.82 -24.39
N PRO A 312 54.49 28.07 -25.26
CA PRO A 312 55.11 27.02 -26.06
C PRO A 312 56.16 27.64 -26.98
N THR A 313 57.43 27.30 -26.74
CA THR A 313 58.56 27.88 -27.51
C THR A 313 58.89 27.04 -28.75
N GLN A 314 58.16 25.95 -29.03
CA GLN A 314 58.29 25.20 -30.28
C GLN A 314 56.91 24.75 -30.78
N GLN A 315 56.65 25.00 -32.07
CA GLN A 315 55.53 24.35 -32.78
C GLN A 315 55.72 22.83 -32.71
N PRO A 316 54.66 22.04 -32.49
CA PRO A 316 54.78 20.59 -32.57
C PRO A 316 55.27 20.21 -33.98
N PRO A 317 56.21 19.26 -34.11
CA PRO A 317 56.63 18.80 -35.42
C PRO A 317 55.41 18.28 -36.18
N ILE A 318 55.28 18.67 -37.45
CA ILE A 318 54.34 18.04 -38.39
C ILE A 318 54.88 16.63 -38.64
N GLY A 319 54.55 15.72 -37.73
CA GLY A 319 54.76 14.30 -37.88
C GLY A 319 53.46 13.68 -38.37
N PHE A 320 53.45 13.25 -39.62
CA PHE A 320 52.51 12.22 -40.07
C PHE A 320 52.79 10.94 -39.26
N ALA A 321 52.16 10.79 -38.10
CA ALA A 321 52.12 9.53 -37.40
C ALA A 321 50.97 8.72 -38.00
N CYS A 322 51.33 7.71 -38.80
CA CYS A 322 50.42 6.64 -39.18
C CYS A 322 49.75 6.08 -37.92
N VAL A 323 48.45 5.88 -38.03
CA VAL A 323 47.67 4.99 -37.18
C VAL A 323 48.39 3.65 -37.15
N ASP A 324 48.92 3.25 -35.99
CA ASP A 324 48.92 1.85 -35.56
C ASP A 324 49.20 1.73 -34.05
N GLU A 325 48.32 0.95 -33.40
CA GLU A 325 48.37 0.38 -32.05
C GLU A 325 48.30 1.30 -30.82
N ILE A 326 47.07 1.70 -30.48
CA ILE A 326 46.69 2.05 -29.10
C ILE A 326 46.42 0.75 -28.32
N LYS A 327 47.31 0.37 -27.40
CA LYS A 327 46.96 -0.55 -26.29
C LYS A 327 46.24 0.25 -25.20
N PRO A 328 45.04 -0.14 -24.76
CA PRO A 328 44.34 0.59 -23.71
C PRO A 328 45.02 0.35 -22.35
N ARG A 329 45.44 1.42 -21.67
CA ARG A 329 45.69 1.42 -20.23
C ARG A 329 44.34 1.39 -19.52
N GLU A 330 44.10 0.35 -18.72
CA GLU A 330 43.00 0.29 -17.79
C GLU A 330 43.16 1.39 -16.73
N HIS A 331 42.35 2.44 -16.83
CA HIS A 331 42.02 3.29 -15.70
C HIS A 331 40.55 3.05 -15.34
N SER A 332 40.34 2.46 -14.17
CA SER A 332 39.03 2.27 -13.56
C SER A 332 38.44 3.62 -13.15
N TYR A 333 37.70 4.24 -14.06
CA TYR A 333 36.81 5.35 -13.71
C TYR A 333 35.55 4.78 -13.06
N VAL A 334 35.45 4.92 -11.74
CA VAL A 334 34.18 4.79 -11.01
C VAL A 334 33.35 6.01 -11.38
N GLY A 335 32.36 5.81 -12.26
CA GLY A 335 31.44 6.86 -12.67
C GLY A 335 30.65 7.43 -11.50
N ILE A 336 30.92 8.68 -11.15
CA ILE A 336 30.02 9.55 -10.40
C ILE A 336 29.08 10.17 -11.42
N GLY A 337 27.85 9.66 -11.49
CA GLY A 337 26.80 10.21 -12.33
C GLY A 337 26.36 11.56 -11.80
N PHE A 338 26.70 12.62 -12.53
CA PHE A 338 26.23 13.98 -12.29
C PHE A 338 24.71 14.08 -12.48
N LEU A 339 24.11 14.90 -11.62
CA LEU A 339 22.75 15.38 -11.69
C LEU A 339 22.55 16.16 -13.00
N GLN A 340 21.60 15.73 -13.82
CA GLN A 340 21.05 16.55 -14.87
C GLN A 340 19.76 17.18 -14.33
N SER A 341 19.82 18.49 -14.16
CA SER A 341 18.68 19.38 -13.93
C SER A 341 17.86 19.51 -15.21
N GLU A 342 16.58 19.14 -15.15
CA GLU A 342 15.43 19.89 -15.67
C GLU A 342 14.14 19.25 -15.14
#